data_AF-A0A811RTE4-F1
#
_entry.id   AF-A0A811RTE4-F1
#
_cell.length_a   1.000
_cell.length_b   1.000
_cell.length_c   1.000
_cell.angle_alpha   90.00
_cell.angle_beta   90.00
_cell.angle_gamma   90.00
#
_symmetry.space_group_name_H-M   'P 1'
#
loop_
_entity.id
_entity.type
_entity.pdbx_description
1 polymer ?
#
loop_
_entity_poly.entity_id
_entity_poly.type
_entity_poly.pdbx_seq_one_letter_code
_entity_poly.pdbx_strand_id
1 'polypeptide(L)'
;MKAFAGGQAAAYKMFETINREPEIDAYSTTGRKLDDIQGDIEFRDVYFSYPTRPDEQIFSGFSLAIQSGTTVALVGQSGSGKSTVIRLIERFYDPQLGQVLIDGVDLREFQLRGCK
;
A
#
# COMPACT_ATOMS: atom_id res chain seq x y z
N MET A 1 -1.59 19.23 41.04
CA MET A 1 -0.51 19.09 40.03
C MET A 1 -0.60 17.82 39.18
N LYS A 2 -0.82 16.61 39.74
CA LYS A 2 -0.86 15.36 38.94
C LYS A 2 -1.92 15.33 37.82
N ALA A 3 -3.12 15.82 38.07
CA ALA A 3 -4.19 15.86 37.05
C ALA A 3 -3.87 16.81 35.88
N PHE A 4 -3.24 17.95 36.16
CA PHE A 4 -2.84 18.91 35.14
C PHE A 4 -1.71 18.38 34.25
N ALA A 5 -0.69 17.75 34.85
CA ALA A 5 0.39 17.10 34.10
C ALA A 5 -0.11 15.93 33.25
N GLY A 6 -1.04 15.12 33.77
CA GLY A 6 -1.69 14.05 33.00
C GLY A 6 -2.51 14.60 31.82
N GLY A 7 -3.22 15.71 32.01
CA GLY A 7 -3.96 16.40 30.95
C GLY A 7 -3.05 16.92 29.84
N GLN A 8 -1.91 17.53 30.18
CA GLN A 8 -0.92 17.97 29.20
C GLN A 8 -0.33 16.81 28.39
N ALA A 9 0.00 15.70 29.04
CA ALA A 9 0.54 14.51 28.35
C ALA A 9 -0.50 13.88 27.40
N ALA A 10 -1.77 13.84 27.78
CA ALA A 10 -2.84 13.36 26.91
C ALA A 10 -3.07 14.28 25.71
N ALA A 11 -3.13 15.59 25.94
CA ALA A 11 -3.27 16.58 24.87
C ALA A 11 -2.10 16.50 23.87
N TYR A 12 -0.87 16.34 24.37
CA TYR A 12 0.31 16.17 23.52
C TYR A 12 0.15 14.98 22.55
N LYS A 13 -0.22 13.79 23.05
CA LYS A 13 -0.45 12.60 22.22
C LYS A 13 -1.58 12.79 21.20
N MET A 14 -2.64 13.51 21.58
CA MET A 14 -3.74 13.83 20.67
C MET A 14 -3.26 14.70 19.51
N PHE A 15 -2.55 15.79 19.80
CA PHE A 15 -2.00 16.67 18.76
C PHE A 15 -0.96 15.97 17.91
N GLU A 16 -0.12 15.12 18.49
CA GLU A 16 0.83 14.28 17.75
C GLU A 16 0.11 13.36 16.75
N THR A 17 -1.03 12.77 17.14
CA THR A 17 -1.83 11.92 16.25
C THR A 17 -2.50 12.72 15.14
N ILE A 18 -3.05 13.91 15.47
CA ILE A 18 -3.74 14.78 14.50
C ILE A 18 -2.77 15.34 13.46
N ASN A 19 -1.57 15.74 13.89
CA ASN A 19 -0.57 16.37 13.02
C ASN A 19 0.29 15.34 12.26
N ARG A 20 0.06 14.04 12.45
CA ARG A 20 0.81 13.00 11.76
C ARG A 20 0.40 12.95 10.29
N GLU A 21 1.36 13.12 9.41
CA GLU A 21 1.19 12.89 7.96
C GLU A 21 1.43 11.40 7.63
N PRO A 22 0.48 10.70 7.00
CA PRO A 22 0.69 9.33 6.55
C PRO A 22 1.50 9.28 5.24
N GLU A 23 2.30 8.23 5.06
CA GLU A 23 3.05 8.00 3.80
C GLU A 23 2.11 7.79 2.60
N ILE A 24 1.00 7.08 2.84
CA ILE A 24 -0.06 6.85 1.86
C ILE A 24 -1.28 7.67 2.32
N ASP A 25 -1.43 8.87 1.77
CA ASP A 25 -2.54 9.77 2.09
C ASP A 25 -3.78 9.49 1.24
N ALA A 26 -4.77 8.84 1.85
CA ALA A 26 -6.06 8.55 1.23
C ALA A 26 -6.91 9.80 0.93
N TYR A 27 -6.59 10.96 1.52
CA TYR A 27 -7.33 12.22 1.31
C TYR A 27 -6.66 13.12 0.29
N SER A 28 -5.44 12.79 -0.16
CA SER A 28 -4.74 13.55 -1.17
C SER A 28 -5.55 13.63 -2.46
N THR A 29 -5.58 14.82 -3.03
CA THR A 29 -6.16 15.11 -4.35
C THR A 29 -5.12 15.11 -5.47
N THR A 30 -3.86 14.85 -5.13
CA THR A 30 -2.76 14.75 -6.09
C THR A 30 -2.71 13.37 -6.73
N GLY A 31 -2.09 13.29 -7.91
CA GLY A 31 -1.97 12.07 -8.69
C GLY A 31 -2.96 12.00 -9.85
N ARG A 32 -2.85 10.94 -10.64
CA ARG A 32 -3.70 10.68 -11.80
C ARG A 32 -5.04 10.14 -11.33
N LYS A 33 -6.13 10.64 -11.93
CA LYS A 33 -7.45 10.01 -11.84
C LYS A 33 -7.54 8.90 -12.88
N LEU A 34 -8.21 7.83 -12.49
CA LEU A 34 -8.47 6.70 -13.35
C LEU A 34 -9.79 6.97 -14.08
N ASP A 35 -9.71 7.55 -15.28
CA ASP A 35 -10.89 7.85 -16.09
C ASP A 35 -11.36 6.61 -16.89
N ASP A 36 -10.41 5.76 -17.34
CA ASP A 36 -10.69 4.50 -18.04
C ASP A 36 -9.57 3.49 -17.71
N ILE A 37 -9.91 2.38 -17.05
CA ILE A 37 -8.99 1.33 -16.61
C ILE A 37 -9.28 0.07 -17.41
N GLN A 38 -8.29 -0.47 -18.12
CA GLN A 38 -8.40 -1.77 -18.79
C GLN A 38 -8.30 -2.91 -17.76
N GLY A 39 -7.42 -2.77 -16.78
CA GLY A 39 -7.29 -3.69 -15.64
C GLY A 39 -6.13 -4.66 -15.76
N ASP A 40 -5.12 -4.33 -16.56
CA ASP A 40 -3.87 -5.07 -16.62
C ASP A 40 -3.06 -4.78 -15.35
N ILE A 41 -2.65 -5.81 -14.62
CA ILE A 41 -1.88 -5.68 -13.37
C ILE A 41 -0.50 -6.27 -13.57
N GLU A 42 0.55 -5.54 -13.17
CA GLU A 42 1.92 -6.00 -13.29
C GLU A 42 2.72 -5.74 -12.00
N PHE A 43 3.43 -6.76 -11.54
CA PHE A 43 4.47 -6.67 -10.52
C PHE A 43 5.82 -6.77 -11.22
N ARG A 44 6.70 -5.78 -11.00
CA ARG A 44 8.06 -5.75 -11.54
C ARG A 44 9.09 -5.70 -10.42
N ASP A 45 9.82 -6.81 -10.27
CA ASP A 45 10.94 -6.98 -9.34
C ASP A 45 10.62 -6.47 -7.94
N VAL A 46 9.48 -6.89 -7.40
CA VAL A 46 8.97 -6.38 -6.13
C VAL A 46 9.71 -7.00 -4.95
N TYR A 47 10.25 -6.13 -4.09
CA TYR A 47 10.82 -6.49 -2.80
C TYR A 47 9.92 -5.96 -1.71
N PHE A 48 9.45 -6.85 -0.83
CA PHE A 48 8.51 -6.48 0.21
C PHE A 48 8.73 -7.18 1.56
N SER A 49 8.69 -6.39 2.63
CA SER A 49 8.54 -6.84 4.03
C SER A 49 7.50 -5.98 4.73
N TYR A 50 6.74 -6.56 5.67
CA TYR A 50 5.79 -5.78 6.44
C TYR A 50 6.51 -4.82 7.42
N PRO A 51 6.04 -3.57 7.60
CA PRO A 51 6.67 -2.62 8.54
C PRO A 51 6.73 -3.12 9.99
N THR A 52 5.79 -3.99 10.39
CA THR A 52 5.76 -4.62 11.71
C THR A 52 6.79 -5.74 11.88
N ARG A 53 7.35 -6.25 10.77
CA ARG A 53 8.34 -7.34 10.72
C ARG A 53 9.35 -7.08 9.59
N PRO A 54 10.21 -6.06 9.73
CA PRO A 54 11.10 -5.64 8.64
C PRO A 54 12.12 -6.72 8.25
N ASP A 55 12.54 -7.55 9.21
CA ASP A 55 13.53 -8.61 9.01
C ASP A 55 12.96 -9.83 8.25
N GLU A 56 11.65 -9.95 8.14
CA GLU A 56 10.97 -11.06 7.45
C GLU A 56 10.58 -10.62 6.04
N GLN A 57 11.44 -10.96 5.07
CA GLN A 57 11.21 -10.64 3.67
C GLN A 57 10.17 -11.59 3.04
N ILE A 58 9.06 -11.01 2.59
CA ILE A 58 7.96 -11.73 1.95
C ILE A 58 8.24 -11.92 0.45
N PHE A 59 8.71 -10.86 -0.22
CA PHE A 59 9.07 -10.89 -1.64
C PHE A 59 10.50 -10.40 -1.86
N SER A 60 11.24 -11.10 -2.72
CA SER A 60 12.65 -10.88 -3.03
C SER A 60 12.91 -10.83 -4.53
N GLY A 61 12.19 -9.93 -5.23
CA GLY A 61 12.21 -9.84 -6.70
C GLY A 61 11.01 -10.57 -7.32
N PHE A 62 9.82 -10.35 -6.76
CA PHE A 62 8.58 -10.96 -7.26
C PHE A 62 8.07 -10.22 -8.51
N SER A 63 7.84 -10.99 -9.58
CA SER A 63 7.33 -10.48 -10.84
C SER A 63 6.14 -11.32 -11.32
N LEU A 64 5.07 -10.66 -11.73
CA LEU A 64 3.81 -11.28 -12.15
C LEU A 64 3.08 -10.33 -13.10
N ALA A 65 2.58 -10.84 -14.22
CA ALA A 65 1.70 -10.11 -15.12
C ALA A 65 0.33 -10.80 -15.17
N ILE A 66 -0.73 -10.02 -14.96
CA ILE A 66 -2.12 -10.45 -15.03
C ILE A 66 -2.81 -9.59 -16.09
N GLN A 67 -3.30 -10.24 -17.13
CA GLN A 67 -4.03 -9.56 -18.19
C GLN A 67 -5.48 -9.30 -17.77
N SER A 68 -6.00 -8.16 -18.18
CA SER A 68 -7.41 -7.79 -18.06
C SER A 68 -8.33 -8.89 -18.62
N GLY A 69 -9.45 -9.10 -17.93
CA GLY A 69 -10.42 -10.14 -18.29
C GLY A 69 -10.00 -11.57 -17.97
N THR A 70 -8.83 -11.80 -17.35
CA THR A 70 -8.39 -13.13 -16.92
C THR A 70 -8.58 -13.34 -15.42
N THR A 71 -8.81 -14.59 -15.02
CA THR A 71 -8.85 -15.00 -13.61
C THR A 71 -7.59 -15.77 -13.27
N VAL A 72 -6.81 -15.25 -12.31
CA VAL A 72 -5.58 -15.90 -11.84
C VAL A 72 -5.79 -16.44 -10.43
N ALA A 73 -5.40 -17.70 -10.21
CA ALA A 73 -5.43 -18.33 -8.89
C ALA A 73 -4.04 -18.33 -8.26
N LEU A 74 -3.88 -17.67 -7.11
CA LEU A 74 -2.64 -17.69 -6.33
C LEU A 74 -2.69 -18.85 -5.32
N VAL A 75 -1.85 -19.86 -5.54
CA VAL A 75 -1.75 -21.06 -4.69
C VAL A 75 -0.38 -21.13 -4.00
N GLY A 76 -0.35 -21.70 -2.78
CA GLY A 76 0.89 -21.84 -2.02
C GLY A 76 0.64 -22.09 -0.54
N GLN A 77 1.71 -22.39 0.22
CA GLN A 77 1.64 -22.66 1.65
C GLN A 77 1.17 -21.46 2.48
N SER A 78 0.64 -21.69 3.68
CA SER A 78 0.29 -20.58 4.59
C SER A 78 1.52 -19.70 4.83
N GLY A 79 1.34 -18.37 4.80
CA GLY A 79 2.43 -17.40 4.95
C GLY A 79 3.22 -17.07 3.68
N SER A 80 2.96 -17.72 2.54
CA SER A 80 3.73 -17.52 1.28
C SER A 80 3.50 -16.16 0.57
N GLY A 81 2.87 -15.18 1.20
CA GLY A 81 2.63 -13.86 0.60
C GLY A 81 1.40 -13.73 -0.32
N LYS A 82 0.55 -14.76 -0.48
CA LYS A 82 -0.66 -14.68 -1.35
C LYS A 82 -1.55 -13.47 -1.05
N SER A 83 -1.94 -13.29 0.21
CA SER A 83 -2.74 -12.13 0.64
C SER A 83 -1.96 -10.82 0.56
N THR A 84 -0.63 -10.87 0.58
CA THR A 84 0.23 -9.70 0.40
C THR A 84 0.14 -9.17 -1.03
N VAL A 85 0.04 -10.05 -2.04
CA VAL A 85 -0.19 -9.61 -3.44
C VAL A 85 -1.43 -8.72 -3.53
N ILE A 86 -2.54 -9.16 -2.93
CA ILE A 86 -3.80 -8.40 -2.91
C ILE A 86 -3.60 -7.04 -2.21
N ARG A 87 -2.96 -7.04 -1.04
CA ARG A 87 -2.69 -5.80 -0.28
C ARG A 87 -1.82 -4.80 -1.02
N LEU A 88 -0.91 -5.26 -1.87
CA LEU A 88 -0.07 -4.40 -2.71
C LEU A 88 -0.87 -3.84 -3.91
N ILE A 89 -1.77 -4.62 -4.51
CA ILE A 89 -2.68 -4.14 -5.57
C ILE A 89 -3.63 -3.08 -5.01
N GLU A 90 -4.18 -3.30 -3.82
CA GLU A 90 -5.04 -2.34 -3.11
C GLU A 90 -4.26 -1.13 -2.56
N ARG A 91 -2.93 -1.11 -2.73
CA ARG A 91 -2.01 -0.08 -2.24
C ARG A 91 -2.19 0.23 -0.75
N PHE A 92 -2.44 -0.81 0.07
CA PHE A 92 -2.36 -0.69 1.52
C PHE A 92 -0.92 -0.61 2.03
N TYR A 93 0.02 -1.06 1.20
CA TYR A 93 1.45 -0.91 1.41
C TYR A 93 2.09 -0.60 0.06
N ASP A 94 3.15 0.21 0.09
CA ASP A 94 4.03 0.37 -1.05
C ASP A 94 5.21 -0.62 -0.92
N PRO A 95 5.72 -1.17 -2.03
CA PRO A 95 6.89 -2.03 -1.99
C PRO A 95 8.16 -1.24 -1.67
N GLN A 96 9.12 -1.86 -0.98
CA GLN A 96 10.43 -1.26 -0.69
C GLN A 96 11.23 -1.00 -1.97
N LEU A 97 11.21 -1.95 -2.90
CA LEU A 97 11.83 -1.85 -4.23
C LEU A 97 10.92 -2.49 -5.27
N GLY A 98 11.13 -2.10 -6.53
CA GLY A 98 10.28 -2.52 -7.64
C GLY A 98 9.02 -1.66 -7.77
N GLN A 99 8.08 -2.15 -8.56
CA GLN A 99 6.85 -1.43 -8.90
C GLN A 99 5.66 -2.38 -8.99
N VAL A 100 4.48 -1.88 -8.60
CA VAL A 100 3.19 -2.50 -8.91
C VAL A 100 2.46 -1.53 -9.83
N LEU A 101 2.05 -2.01 -11.00
CA LEU A 101 1.48 -1.20 -12.05
C LEU A 101 0.05 -1.64 -12.34
N ILE A 102 -0.80 -0.67 -12.68
CA ILE A 102 -2.08 -0.89 -13.33
C ILE A 102 -2.03 -0.19 -14.69
N ASP A 103 -2.32 -0.91 -15.77
CA ASP A 103 -2.28 -0.43 -17.15
C ASP A 103 -0.95 0.26 -17.52
N GLY A 104 0.16 -0.27 -16.97
CA GLY A 104 1.52 0.24 -17.21
C GLY A 104 1.88 1.50 -16.41
N VAL A 105 1.00 2.00 -15.54
CA VAL A 105 1.26 3.15 -14.67
C VAL A 105 1.47 2.66 -13.23
N ASP A 106 2.49 3.19 -12.56
CA ASP A 106 2.80 2.83 -11.18
C ASP A 106 1.66 3.22 -10.24
N LEU A 107 1.27 2.30 -9.36
CA LEU A 107 0.22 2.53 -8.38
C LEU A 107 0.43 3.78 -7.52
N ARG A 108 1.69 4.18 -7.32
CA ARG A 108 2.08 5.37 -6.56
C ARG A 108 1.66 6.68 -7.21
N GLU A 109 1.46 6.68 -8.52
CA GLU A 109 1.03 7.86 -9.28
C GLU A 109 -0.47 8.11 -9.23
N PHE A 110 -1.29 7.16 -8.76
CA PHE A 110 -2.74 7.30 -8.73
C PHE A 110 -3.27 8.01 -7.49
N GLN A 111 -4.40 8.69 -7.68
CA GLN A 111 -5.20 9.26 -6.61
C GLN A 111 -6.11 8.18 -5.99
N LEU A 112 -6.01 7.94 -4.69
CA LEU A 112 -6.75 6.86 -3.99
C LEU A 112 -8.27 7.06 -3.93
N ARG A 113 -8.76 8.32 -3.99
CA ARG A 113 -10.20 8.66 -4.00
C ARG A 113 -10.77 8.93 -5.39
N GLY A 114 -9.99 8.64 -6.44
CA GLY A 114 -10.28 9.10 -7.81
C GLY A 114 -11.29 8.29 -8.62
N CYS A 115 -11.62 7.05 -8.23
CA CYS A 115 -12.63 6.26 -8.94
C CYS A 115 -14.04 6.78 -8.62
N LYS A 116 -14.73 7.25 -9.65
CA LYS A 116 -16.19 7.44 -9.64
C LYS A 116 -16.88 6.18 -10.12
#